data_AF-A0A970QVP2-F1
#
_entry.id   AF-A0A970QVP2-F1
#
_cell.length_a   1.000
_cell.length_b   1.000
_cell.length_c   1.000
_cell.angle_alpha   90.00
_cell.angle_beta   90.00
_cell.angle_gamma   90.00
#
_symmetry.space_group_name_H-M   'P 1'
#
loop_
_entity.id
_entity.type
_entity.pdbx_description
1 polymer ?
#
loop_
_entity_poly.entity_id
_entity_poly.type
_entity_poly.pdbx_seq_one_letter_code
_entity_poly.pdbx_strand_id
1 'polypeptide(L)'
;MNSNILTAIENIVTNPVSELRSFYESHNRANNMGEALEQYIKDMFAGTFSATNEQARLERFEQAFSYQGNQNNPPDIIIRQGDAIEVKKIESTISPLALNSSYPKAKLYANSSMITAACRACEKWQEKDILYAVGSVKSKQLKRLFFVYGVDYAASANIYERIKTVISSGINNIPDVEFAETNELGRVNRVDPLGITYLRVRGMWGIENPAKAFSYVYTPANTKFEFVAIINTKKYNSFPDTDKKNLERLISPTFKIKNVKIKTPDNPSILKQAKLITLSR
;
A
#
# COMPACT_ATOMS: atom_id res chain seq x y z
N MET A 1 -12.01 14.59 -13.68
CA MET A 1 -10.85 15.02 -12.88
C MET A 1 -9.94 13.81 -12.77
N ASN A 2 -8.68 13.89 -13.23
CA ASN A 2 -7.78 12.73 -13.19
C ASN A 2 -7.05 12.73 -11.84
N SER A 3 -7.47 11.87 -10.93
CA SER A 3 -6.83 11.70 -9.62
C SER A 3 -5.49 10.99 -9.76
N ASN A 4 -4.48 11.39 -8.99
CA ASN A 4 -3.22 10.69 -8.85
C ASN A 4 -2.54 11.03 -7.50
N ILE A 5 -1.35 10.46 -7.27
CA ILE A 5 -0.63 10.67 -6.02
C ILE A 5 -0.26 12.15 -5.78
N LEU A 6 0.04 12.94 -6.83
CA LEU A 6 0.42 14.34 -6.66
C LEU A 6 -0.77 15.20 -6.23
N THR A 7 -1.93 15.00 -6.85
CA THR A 7 -3.18 15.69 -6.46
C THR A 7 -3.61 15.28 -5.04
N ALA A 8 -3.39 14.01 -4.68
CA ALA A 8 -3.64 13.54 -3.32
C ALA A 8 -2.71 14.20 -2.28
N ILE A 9 -1.42 14.37 -2.62
CA ILE A 9 -0.47 15.10 -1.76
C ILE A 9 -0.86 16.58 -1.64
N GLU A 10 -1.30 17.21 -2.72
CA GLU A 10 -1.82 18.58 -2.68
C GLU A 10 -3.01 18.70 -1.71
N ASN A 11 -3.94 17.73 -1.73
CA ASN A 11 -5.09 17.72 -0.82
C ASN A 11 -4.70 17.62 0.67
N ILE A 12 -3.69 16.80 1.02
CA ILE A 12 -3.23 16.69 2.42
C ILE A 12 -2.40 17.90 2.87
N VAL A 13 -1.65 18.52 1.95
CA VAL A 13 -0.89 19.74 2.26
C VAL A 13 -1.83 20.91 2.49
N THR A 14 -2.94 21.01 1.76
CA THR A 14 -3.93 22.08 1.92
C THR A 14 -4.88 21.84 3.10
N ASN A 15 -5.33 20.60 3.30
CA ASN A 15 -6.32 20.22 4.32
C ASN A 15 -5.86 19.00 5.14
N PRO A 16 -4.88 19.13 6.05
CA PRO A 16 -4.45 18.00 6.86
C PRO A 16 -5.52 17.63 7.90
N VAL A 17 -5.83 16.34 7.98
CA VAL A 17 -6.68 15.78 9.03
C VAL A 17 -5.84 14.78 9.82
N SER A 18 -5.39 15.18 11.01
CA SER A 18 -4.53 14.34 11.88
C SER A 18 -5.33 13.47 12.85
N GLU A 19 -6.57 13.83 13.15
CA GLU A 19 -7.46 13.10 14.05
C GLU A 19 -8.47 12.24 13.29
N LEU A 20 -7.99 11.14 12.70
CA LEU A 20 -8.81 10.28 11.84
C LEU A 20 -10.06 9.74 12.54
N ARG A 21 -9.92 9.24 13.77
CA ARG A 21 -11.04 8.52 14.41
C ARG A 21 -12.19 9.45 14.79
N SER A 22 -11.91 10.57 15.47
CA SER A 22 -12.94 11.54 15.83
C SER A 22 -13.60 12.12 14.59
N PHE A 23 -12.83 12.37 13.54
CA PHE A 23 -13.35 12.85 12.26
C PHE A 23 -14.28 11.83 11.58
N TYR A 24 -13.91 10.56 11.48
CA TYR A 24 -14.72 9.57 10.77
C TYR A 24 -15.82 8.91 11.63
N GLU A 25 -15.64 8.77 12.95
CA GLU A 25 -16.72 8.32 13.86
C GLU A 25 -17.84 9.36 13.94
N SER A 26 -17.53 10.65 14.01
CA SER A 26 -18.56 11.71 14.05
C SER A 26 -19.42 11.76 12.78
N HIS A 27 -18.90 11.26 11.65
CA HIS A 27 -19.62 11.15 10.39
C HIS A 27 -20.20 9.75 10.15
N ASN A 28 -20.12 8.81 11.11
CA ASN A 28 -20.53 7.40 10.98
C ASN A 28 -19.91 6.67 9.77
N ARG A 29 -18.65 6.99 9.45
CA ARG A 29 -17.95 6.52 8.23
C ARG A 29 -17.00 5.34 8.45
N ALA A 30 -16.65 5.03 9.70
CA ALA A 30 -15.74 3.94 10.02
C ALA A 30 -16.01 3.39 11.43
N ASN A 31 -15.89 2.07 11.59
CA ASN A 31 -16.08 1.38 12.87
C ASN A 31 -14.75 1.00 13.54
N ASN A 32 -13.65 0.99 12.78
CA ASN A 32 -12.31 0.75 13.30
C ASN A 32 -11.24 1.65 12.65
N MET A 33 -10.02 1.64 13.20
CA MET A 33 -8.93 2.50 12.70
C MET A 33 -8.40 2.13 11.32
N GLY A 34 -8.52 0.86 10.90
CA GLY A 34 -8.14 0.43 9.56
C GLY A 34 -9.07 1.04 8.52
N GLU A 35 -10.37 0.87 8.72
CA GLU A 35 -11.41 1.49 7.90
C GLU A 35 -11.29 3.01 7.87
N ALA A 36 -11.04 3.65 9.01
CA ALA A 36 -10.87 5.11 9.07
C ALA A 36 -9.66 5.57 8.24
N LEU A 37 -8.56 4.81 8.24
CA LEU A 37 -7.40 5.09 7.40
C LEU A 37 -7.73 4.88 5.91
N GLU A 38 -8.43 3.82 5.55
CA GLU A 38 -8.85 3.59 4.16
C GLU A 38 -9.77 4.70 3.65
N GLN A 39 -10.75 5.13 4.44
CA GLN A 39 -11.63 6.26 4.10
C GLN A 39 -10.82 7.55 3.96
N TYR A 40 -9.83 7.78 4.83
CA TYR A 40 -8.92 8.91 4.73
C TYR A 40 -8.15 8.92 3.41
N ILE A 41 -7.61 7.78 3.00
CA ILE A 41 -6.92 7.64 1.71
C ILE A 41 -7.89 7.89 0.55
N LYS A 42 -9.10 7.33 0.59
CA LYS A 42 -10.12 7.58 -0.44
C LYS A 42 -10.46 9.06 -0.55
N ASP A 43 -10.69 9.73 0.57
CA ASP A 43 -11.00 11.16 0.59
C ASP A 43 -9.85 12.03 0.10
N MET A 44 -8.62 11.63 0.41
CA MET A 44 -7.41 12.30 -0.06
C MET A 44 -7.29 12.19 -1.59
N PHE A 45 -7.54 11.02 -2.18
CA PHE A 45 -7.48 10.85 -3.64
C PHE A 45 -8.71 11.43 -4.37
N ALA A 46 -9.88 11.48 -3.73
CA ALA A 46 -11.09 12.04 -4.34
C ALA A 46 -11.30 13.53 -4.06
N GLY A 47 -10.51 14.15 -3.18
CA GLY A 47 -10.65 15.55 -2.79
C GLY A 47 -11.92 15.83 -2.00
N THR A 48 -12.30 14.93 -1.10
CA THR A 48 -13.61 14.95 -0.40
C THR A 48 -13.51 15.12 1.11
N PHE A 49 -12.37 15.55 1.66
CA PHE A 49 -12.23 15.76 3.11
C PHE A 49 -13.35 16.62 3.70
N SER A 50 -13.75 17.70 3.03
CA SER A 50 -14.79 18.62 3.52
C SER A 50 -16.20 18.27 3.02
N ALA A 51 -16.40 17.11 2.39
CA ALA A 51 -17.71 16.73 1.86
C ALA A 51 -18.67 16.35 3.00
N THR A 52 -19.72 17.15 3.19
CA THR A 52 -20.80 16.92 4.17
C THR A 52 -21.96 16.12 3.57
N ASN A 53 -22.18 16.23 2.25
CA ASN A 53 -23.17 15.44 1.53
C ASN A 53 -22.55 14.11 1.06
N GLU A 54 -23.08 13.00 1.56
CA GLU A 54 -22.54 11.66 1.27
C GLU A 54 -22.77 11.24 -0.19
N GLN A 55 -23.90 11.61 -0.80
CA GLN A 55 -24.17 11.29 -2.20
C GLN A 55 -23.15 11.97 -3.13
N ALA A 56 -22.88 13.27 -2.91
CA ALA A 56 -21.88 14.00 -3.67
C ALA A 56 -20.45 13.43 -3.48
N ARG A 57 -20.16 12.88 -2.28
CA ARG A 57 -18.90 12.19 -1.99
C ARG A 57 -18.80 10.87 -2.76
N LEU A 58 -19.86 10.08 -2.80
CA LEU A 58 -19.93 8.83 -3.56
C LEU A 58 -19.77 9.08 -5.07
N GLU A 59 -20.37 10.14 -5.61
CA GLU A 59 -20.18 10.55 -7.01
C GLU A 59 -18.73 10.93 -7.30
N ARG A 60 -18.04 11.63 -6.38
CA ARG A 60 -16.59 11.89 -6.53
C ARG A 60 -15.76 10.61 -6.44
N PHE A 61 -16.16 9.66 -5.59
CA PHE A 61 -15.48 8.36 -5.51
C PHE A 61 -15.64 7.57 -6.81
N GLU A 62 -16.83 7.57 -7.40
CA GLU A 62 -17.08 6.94 -8.70
C GLU A 62 -16.23 7.58 -9.80
N GLN A 63 -16.06 8.90 -9.78
CA GLN A 63 -15.19 9.61 -10.72
C GLN A 63 -13.71 9.29 -10.50
N ALA A 64 -13.26 9.17 -9.25
CA ALA A 64 -11.85 8.98 -8.90
C ALA A 64 -11.39 7.51 -9.00
N PHE A 65 -12.27 6.54 -8.74
CA PHE A 65 -11.91 5.14 -8.59
C PHE A 65 -12.66 4.24 -9.57
N SER A 66 -11.95 3.27 -10.13
CA SER A 66 -12.55 2.19 -10.91
C SER A 66 -12.82 0.95 -10.08
N TYR A 67 -12.13 0.80 -8.95
CA TYR A 67 -12.36 -0.30 -8.04
C TYR A 67 -12.16 0.14 -6.60
N GLN A 68 -13.01 -0.38 -5.71
CA GLN A 68 -12.86 -0.31 -4.26
C GLN A 68 -12.95 -1.74 -3.73
N GLY A 69 -11.89 -2.17 -3.07
CA GLY A 69 -11.70 -3.53 -2.59
C GLY A 69 -12.40 -3.85 -1.28
N ASN A 70 -12.12 -5.05 -0.79
CA ASN A 70 -12.53 -5.52 0.52
C ASN A 70 -11.31 -6.01 1.31
N GLN A 71 -11.48 -6.21 2.61
CA GLN A 71 -10.39 -6.57 3.53
C GLN A 71 -9.60 -7.85 3.16
N ASN A 72 -10.15 -8.71 2.29
CA ASN A 72 -9.60 -10.03 2.01
C ASN A 72 -8.77 -10.09 0.72
N ASN A 73 -8.92 -9.13 -0.18
CA ASN A 73 -8.32 -9.21 -1.52
C ASN A 73 -7.70 -7.88 -1.93
N PRO A 74 -6.40 -7.86 -2.27
CA PRO A 74 -5.79 -6.66 -2.82
C PRO A 74 -6.31 -6.37 -4.24
N PRO A 75 -6.20 -5.12 -4.72
CA PRO A 75 -5.83 -3.92 -3.97
C PRO A 75 -7.05 -3.35 -3.22
N ASP A 76 -6.81 -2.47 -2.24
CA ASP A 76 -7.89 -1.76 -1.56
C ASP A 76 -8.58 -0.75 -2.48
N ILE A 77 -7.85 -0.15 -3.42
CA ILE A 77 -8.37 0.87 -4.35
C ILE A 77 -7.66 0.75 -5.70
N ILE A 78 -8.38 0.97 -6.81
CA ILE A 78 -7.79 1.31 -8.11
C ILE A 78 -8.26 2.70 -8.51
N ILE A 79 -7.33 3.62 -8.67
CA ILE A 79 -7.57 4.93 -9.26
C ILE A 79 -7.97 4.74 -10.71
N ARG A 80 -9.03 5.42 -11.14
CA ARG A 80 -9.53 5.35 -12.51
C ARG A 80 -8.43 5.73 -13.50
N GLN A 81 -8.14 4.82 -14.43
CA GLN A 81 -7.06 4.92 -15.41
C GLN A 81 -5.67 5.16 -14.78
N GLY A 82 -5.50 4.78 -13.52
CA GLY A 82 -4.30 5.05 -12.74
C GLY A 82 -3.83 3.86 -11.93
N ASP A 83 -3.14 4.18 -10.84
CA ASP A 83 -2.44 3.23 -9.99
C ASP A 83 -3.39 2.46 -9.05
N ALA A 84 -2.94 1.29 -8.62
CA ALA A 84 -3.55 0.58 -7.49
C ALA A 84 -2.98 1.12 -6.17
N ILE A 85 -3.77 1.07 -5.09
CA ILE A 85 -3.35 1.48 -3.75
C ILE A 85 -3.61 0.32 -2.78
N GLU A 86 -2.60 0.02 -1.99
CA GLU A 86 -2.65 -0.92 -0.87
C GLU A 86 -2.42 -0.15 0.43
N VAL A 87 -3.43 -0.13 1.29
CA VAL A 87 -3.43 0.56 2.57
C VAL A 87 -2.98 -0.41 3.67
N LYS A 88 -2.08 0.04 4.54
CA LYS A 88 -1.60 -0.73 5.69
C LYS A 88 -1.58 0.13 6.95
N LYS A 89 -2.36 -0.28 7.96
CA LYS A 89 -2.33 0.31 9.31
C LYS A 89 -1.32 -0.43 10.17
N ILE A 90 -0.46 0.32 10.84
CA ILE A 90 0.48 -0.16 11.87
C ILE A 90 0.37 0.71 13.11
N GLU A 91 0.79 0.21 14.27
CA GLU A 91 0.69 0.96 15.53
C GLU A 91 1.96 1.74 15.89
N SER A 92 3.11 1.19 15.51
CA SER A 92 4.41 1.81 15.68
C SER A 92 4.85 2.49 14.39
N THR A 93 5.71 3.50 14.50
CA THR A 93 6.25 4.25 13.36
C THR A 93 7.35 3.49 12.62
N ILE A 94 7.83 2.36 13.17
CA ILE A 94 8.94 1.56 12.64
C ILE A 94 8.65 0.07 12.57
N SER A 95 7.50 -0.40 13.05
CA SER A 95 7.19 -1.85 13.03
C SER A 95 7.10 -2.37 11.59
N PRO A 96 7.62 -3.59 11.33
CA PRO A 96 7.44 -4.27 10.07
C PRO A 96 5.95 -4.41 9.70
N LEU A 97 5.69 -4.48 8.40
CA LEU A 97 4.36 -4.74 7.87
C LEU A 97 4.20 -6.25 7.70
N ALA A 98 3.17 -6.80 8.32
CA ALA A 98 2.72 -8.15 8.03
C ALA A 98 1.93 -8.14 6.71
N LEU A 99 2.31 -9.02 5.79
CA LEU A 99 1.61 -9.27 4.55
C LEU A 99 1.02 -10.69 4.64
N ASN A 100 -0.28 -10.73 4.91
CA ASN A 100 -0.99 -11.99 5.06
C ASN A 100 -1.15 -12.66 3.68
N SER A 101 -0.78 -13.94 3.61
CA SER A 101 -1.05 -14.84 2.48
C SER A 101 -0.45 -14.46 1.12
N SER A 102 0.28 -13.35 1.00
CA SER A 102 0.95 -12.94 -0.24
C SER A 102 2.27 -12.23 0.03
N TYR A 103 3.22 -12.40 -0.88
CA TYR A 103 4.52 -11.72 -0.85
C TYR A 103 4.37 -10.22 -1.23
N PRO A 104 5.33 -9.36 -0.84
CA PRO A 104 5.35 -7.95 -1.26
C PRO A 104 5.33 -7.79 -2.78
N LYS A 105 4.47 -6.92 -3.31
CA LYS A 105 4.24 -6.77 -4.74
C LYS A 105 4.92 -5.52 -5.27
N ALA A 106 5.79 -5.68 -6.28
CA ALA A 106 6.32 -4.54 -7.02
C ALA A 106 5.25 -3.87 -7.91
N LYS A 107 4.37 -4.69 -8.50
CA LYS A 107 3.25 -4.28 -9.36
C LYS A 107 2.03 -5.18 -9.11
N LEU A 108 0.88 -4.71 -9.56
CA LEU A 108 -0.35 -5.49 -9.64
C LEU A 108 -0.55 -5.98 -11.08
N TYR A 109 -0.98 -7.24 -11.25
CA TYR A 109 -1.22 -7.85 -12.56
C TYR A 109 -2.67 -8.35 -12.66
N ALA A 110 -3.31 -8.16 -13.82
CA ALA A 110 -4.70 -8.54 -14.05
C ALA A 110 -4.91 -10.07 -14.02
N ASN A 111 -3.88 -10.84 -14.37
CA ASN A 111 -3.90 -12.30 -14.33
C ASN A 111 -3.62 -12.89 -12.93
N SER A 112 -3.40 -12.05 -11.91
CA SER A 112 -3.19 -12.52 -10.53
C SER A 112 -4.40 -13.32 -10.05
N SER A 113 -4.15 -14.49 -9.47
CA SER A 113 -5.19 -15.30 -8.81
C SER A 113 -5.65 -14.69 -7.47
N MET A 114 -4.89 -13.72 -6.93
CA MET A 114 -5.18 -13.07 -5.65
C MET A 114 -6.10 -11.85 -5.76
N ILE A 115 -6.52 -11.46 -6.96
CA ILE A 115 -7.47 -10.35 -7.16
C ILE A 115 -8.85 -10.88 -7.52
N THR A 116 -9.88 -10.14 -7.11
CA THR A 116 -11.28 -10.50 -7.40
C THR A 116 -11.61 -10.35 -8.89
N ALA A 117 -12.65 -11.04 -9.36
CA ALA A 117 -13.15 -10.87 -10.72
C ALA A 117 -13.60 -9.43 -11.00
N ALA A 118 -14.21 -8.77 -10.01
CA ALA A 118 -14.62 -7.36 -10.10
C ALA A 118 -13.41 -6.42 -10.26
N CYS A 119 -12.32 -6.66 -9.51
CA CYS A 119 -11.06 -5.92 -9.69
C CYS A 119 -10.48 -6.14 -11.09
N ARG A 120 -10.44 -7.38 -11.57
CA ARG A 120 -9.93 -7.70 -12.90
C ARG A 120 -10.73 -7.02 -14.01
N ALA A 121 -12.05 -6.98 -13.86
CA ALA A 121 -12.98 -6.44 -14.85
C ALA A 121 -13.24 -4.93 -14.72
N CYS A 122 -12.64 -4.23 -13.73
CA CYS A 122 -12.95 -2.82 -13.48
C CYS A 122 -12.55 -1.90 -14.65
N GLU A 123 -11.53 -2.30 -15.42
CA GLU A 123 -11.00 -1.59 -16.58
C GLU A 123 -10.34 -2.61 -17.53
N LYS A 124 -9.92 -2.17 -18.72
CA LYS A 124 -9.00 -2.96 -19.57
C LYS A 124 -7.55 -2.64 -19.18
N TRP A 125 -6.85 -3.59 -18.57
CA TRP A 125 -5.46 -3.41 -18.14
C TRP A 125 -4.72 -4.76 -18.07
N GLN A 126 -3.38 -4.72 -18.08
CA GLN A 126 -2.51 -5.89 -17.92
C GLN A 126 -1.74 -5.83 -16.60
N GLU A 127 -1.14 -4.66 -16.34
CA GLU A 127 -0.46 -4.35 -15.09
C GLU A 127 -0.79 -2.93 -14.64
N LYS A 128 -0.64 -2.69 -13.34
CA LYS A 128 -0.73 -1.36 -12.71
C LYS A 128 0.41 -1.22 -11.70
N ASP A 129 0.94 -0.01 -11.57
CA ASP A 129 1.80 0.32 -10.43
C ASP A 129 0.98 0.21 -9.15
N ILE A 130 1.59 -0.28 -8.07
CA ILE A 130 0.96 -0.39 -6.76
C ILE A 130 1.61 0.60 -5.80
N LEU A 131 0.80 1.44 -5.16
CA LEU A 131 1.22 2.37 -4.14
C LEU A 131 0.94 1.77 -2.76
N TYR A 132 1.97 1.64 -1.93
CA TYR A 132 1.80 1.30 -0.53
C TYR A 132 1.52 2.56 0.28
N ALA A 133 0.34 2.64 0.87
CA ALA A 133 -0.11 3.69 1.76
C ALA A 133 -0.05 3.22 3.23
N VAL A 134 1.06 3.50 3.91
CA VAL A 134 1.34 2.98 5.25
C VAL A 134 1.05 4.02 6.31
N GLY A 135 -0.02 3.83 7.08
CA GLY A 135 -0.42 4.72 8.18
C GLY A 135 0.00 4.18 9.54
N SER A 136 0.84 4.95 10.24
CA SER A 136 1.17 4.72 11.65
C SER A 136 0.15 5.43 12.55
N VAL A 137 -0.67 4.63 13.22
CA VAL A 137 -1.78 5.11 14.05
C VAL A 137 -1.54 4.69 15.50
N LYS A 138 -1.37 5.68 16.38
CA LYS A 138 -1.20 5.46 17.82
C LYS A 138 -2.23 6.27 18.59
N SER A 139 -2.91 5.64 19.54
CA SER A 139 -3.94 6.28 20.37
C SER A 139 -4.98 7.04 19.55
N LYS A 140 -5.53 6.40 18.49
CA LYS A 140 -6.53 6.95 17.57
C LYS A 140 -6.06 8.13 16.69
N GLN A 141 -4.79 8.52 16.77
CA GLN A 141 -4.21 9.60 15.95
C GLN A 141 -3.29 9.04 14.87
N LEU A 142 -3.40 9.59 13.67
CA LEU A 142 -2.45 9.32 12.60
C LEU A 142 -1.16 10.11 12.89
N LYS A 143 -0.08 9.40 13.23
CA LYS A 143 1.22 10.01 13.51
C LYS A 143 2.06 10.14 12.24
N ARG A 144 1.98 9.15 11.35
CA ARG A 144 2.69 9.17 10.08
C ARG A 144 1.87 8.55 8.97
N LEU A 145 1.94 9.13 7.78
CA LEU A 145 1.51 8.48 6.55
C LEU A 145 2.70 8.39 5.57
N PHE A 146 3.05 7.18 5.15
CA PHE A 146 4.19 6.93 4.27
C PHE A 146 3.73 6.31 2.95
N PHE A 147 4.06 6.96 1.84
CA PHE A 147 3.79 6.52 0.48
C PHE A 147 5.04 6.05 -0.22
N VAL A 148 4.98 4.84 -0.78
CA VAL A 148 6.06 4.33 -1.63
C VAL A 148 5.48 3.38 -2.67
N TYR A 149 5.95 3.49 -3.92
CA TYR A 149 5.57 2.56 -4.97
C TYR A 149 6.23 1.20 -4.77
N GLY A 150 5.49 0.14 -5.05
CA GLY A 150 5.97 -1.24 -4.94
C GLY A 150 7.26 -1.48 -5.70
N VAL A 151 7.40 -0.92 -6.91
CA VAL A 151 8.61 -1.07 -7.74
C VAL A 151 9.90 -0.52 -7.09
N ASP A 152 9.78 0.33 -6.09
CA ASP A 152 10.91 0.89 -5.36
C ASP A 152 11.04 0.31 -3.93
N TYR A 153 10.10 -0.53 -3.50
CA TYR A 153 9.99 -1.05 -2.13
C TYR A 153 10.04 -2.58 -2.04
N ALA A 154 9.53 -3.28 -3.05
CA ALA A 154 9.48 -4.72 -3.16
C ALA A 154 10.23 -5.20 -4.40
N ALA A 155 10.82 -6.38 -4.31
CA ALA A 155 11.54 -7.00 -5.41
C ALA A 155 10.58 -7.57 -6.47
N SER A 156 11.15 -8.00 -7.59
CA SER A 156 10.42 -8.70 -8.64
C SER A 156 9.84 -10.02 -8.12
N ALA A 157 8.64 -10.38 -8.61
CA ALA A 157 7.86 -11.52 -8.11
C ALA A 157 8.63 -12.85 -8.12
N ASN A 158 9.46 -13.06 -9.14
CA ASN A 158 10.29 -14.26 -9.29
C ASN A 158 11.22 -14.52 -8.09
N ILE A 159 11.70 -13.48 -7.41
CA ILE A 159 12.55 -13.61 -6.22
C ILE A 159 11.79 -14.31 -5.08
N TYR A 160 10.53 -13.93 -4.87
CA TYR A 160 9.67 -14.50 -3.83
C TYR A 160 9.12 -15.87 -4.24
N GLU A 161 8.69 -16.02 -5.49
CA GLU A 161 8.14 -17.26 -6.02
C GLU A 161 9.16 -18.39 -6.00
N ARG A 162 10.43 -18.10 -6.31
CA ARG A 162 11.51 -19.09 -6.18
C ARG A 162 11.60 -19.67 -4.77
N ILE A 163 11.49 -18.85 -3.73
CA ILE A 163 11.53 -19.31 -2.33
C ILE A 163 10.31 -20.17 -2.02
N LYS A 164 9.11 -19.75 -2.46
CA LYS A 164 7.89 -20.54 -2.31
C LYS A 164 8.05 -21.94 -2.94
N THR A 165 8.54 -22.00 -4.18
CA THR A 165 8.74 -23.27 -4.90
C THR A 165 9.74 -24.17 -4.18
N VAL A 166 10.90 -23.65 -3.78
CA VAL A 166 11.93 -24.45 -3.07
C VAL A 166 11.41 -25.02 -1.76
N ILE A 167 10.68 -24.22 -0.97
CA ILE A 167 10.09 -24.68 0.30
C ILE A 167 9.01 -25.73 0.04
N SER A 168 8.08 -25.48 -0.88
CA SER A 168 7.02 -26.44 -1.21
C SER A 168 7.56 -27.76 -1.74
N SER A 169 8.57 -27.73 -2.62
CA SER A 169 9.25 -28.95 -3.09
C SER A 169 9.96 -29.69 -1.96
N GLY A 170 10.64 -28.97 -1.06
CA GLY A 170 11.28 -29.58 0.11
C GLY A 170 10.28 -30.27 1.04
N ILE A 171 9.14 -29.63 1.30
CA ILE A 171 8.06 -30.18 2.11
C ILE A 171 7.49 -31.45 1.47
N ASN A 172 7.14 -31.41 0.19
CA ASN A 172 6.53 -32.56 -0.51
C ASN A 172 7.46 -33.78 -0.64
N ASN A 173 8.77 -33.61 -0.43
CA ASN A 173 9.77 -34.69 -0.49
C ASN A 173 10.04 -35.35 0.87
N ILE A 174 9.34 -34.95 1.94
CA ILE A 174 9.49 -35.57 3.27
C ILE A 174 8.85 -36.97 3.24
N PRO A 175 9.60 -38.05 3.55
CA PRO A 175 9.06 -39.41 3.56
C PRO A 175 8.01 -39.57 4.66
N ASP A 176 7.08 -40.51 4.45
CA ASP A 176 6.04 -40.91 5.42
C ASP A 176 5.04 -39.82 5.81
N VAL A 177 4.86 -38.79 4.96
CA VAL A 177 3.89 -37.71 5.17
C VAL A 177 2.95 -37.56 3.98
N GLU A 178 1.63 -37.62 4.22
CA GLU A 178 0.61 -37.47 3.17
C GLU A 178 0.34 -35.98 2.88
N PHE A 179 0.99 -35.45 1.85
CA PHE A 179 0.77 -34.08 1.38
C PHE A 179 -0.35 -33.98 0.34
N ALA A 180 -1.10 -32.87 0.41
CA ALA A 180 -2.03 -32.46 -0.64
C ALA A 180 -1.55 -31.19 -1.35
N GLU A 181 -1.69 -31.16 -2.68
CA GLU A 181 -1.46 -29.93 -3.45
C GLU A 181 -2.46 -28.85 -3.04
N THR A 182 -1.95 -27.67 -2.71
CA THR A 182 -2.76 -26.50 -2.38
C THR A 182 -2.09 -25.24 -2.92
N ASN A 183 -2.83 -24.13 -2.93
CA ASN A 183 -2.26 -22.81 -3.25
C ASN A 183 -1.26 -22.30 -2.18
N GLU A 184 -1.04 -23.05 -1.11
CA GLU A 184 -0.19 -22.71 0.04
C GLU A 184 1.17 -23.41 -0.01
N LEU A 185 1.94 -23.39 1.08
CA LEU A 185 3.25 -24.05 1.10
C LEU A 185 3.11 -25.57 1.19
N GLY A 186 2.07 -26.05 1.88
CA GLY A 186 1.72 -27.46 1.96
C GLY A 186 0.54 -27.72 2.89
N ARG A 187 -0.09 -28.89 2.76
CA ARG A 187 -1.09 -29.41 3.69
C ARG A 187 -0.78 -30.87 3.95
N VAL A 188 -0.61 -31.22 5.22
CA VAL A 188 -0.45 -32.59 5.69
C VAL A 188 -1.79 -33.11 6.15
N ASN A 189 -2.26 -34.22 5.61
CA ASN A 189 -3.48 -34.88 6.07
C ASN A 189 -3.16 -36.01 7.06
N ARG A 190 -4.18 -36.48 7.78
CA ARG A 190 -4.13 -37.67 8.64
C ARG A 190 -3.01 -37.63 9.69
N VAL A 191 -2.83 -36.47 10.32
CA VAL A 191 -1.77 -36.24 11.32
C VAL A 191 -2.00 -37.06 12.59
N ASP A 192 -3.25 -37.41 12.88
CA ASP A 192 -3.65 -38.20 14.04
C ASP A 192 -3.96 -39.67 13.65
N PRO A 193 -3.93 -40.61 14.62
CA PRO A 193 -4.20 -42.03 14.35
C PRO A 193 -5.59 -42.35 13.78
N LEU A 194 -6.61 -41.50 14.01
CA LEU A 194 -7.95 -41.68 13.42
C LEU A 194 -8.02 -41.15 11.99
N GLY A 195 -7.00 -40.41 11.52
CA GLY A 195 -6.91 -39.90 10.16
C GLY A 195 -7.86 -38.73 9.85
N ILE A 196 -8.36 -38.02 10.87
CA ILE A 196 -9.39 -36.97 10.71
C ILE A 196 -8.85 -35.54 10.83
N THR A 197 -7.58 -35.38 11.16
CA THR A 197 -6.91 -34.08 11.29
C THR A 197 -6.07 -33.73 10.06
N TYR A 198 -5.81 -32.44 9.90
CA TYR A 198 -4.86 -31.94 8.91
C TYR A 198 -4.05 -30.78 9.50
N LEU A 199 -2.78 -30.69 9.12
CA LEU A 199 -1.91 -29.56 9.41
C LEU A 199 -1.74 -28.72 8.15
N ARG A 200 -1.94 -27.41 8.30
CA ARG A 200 -1.83 -26.44 7.22
C ARG A 200 -0.52 -25.66 7.35
N VAL A 201 0.29 -25.64 6.29
CA VAL A 201 1.57 -24.91 6.25
C VAL A 201 1.41 -23.68 5.35
N ARG A 202 1.49 -22.49 5.97
CA ARG A 202 1.33 -21.19 5.31
C ARG A 202 2.58 -20.34 5.46
N GLY A 203 2.94 -19.64 4.38
CA GLY A 203 3.91 -18.55 4.46
C GLY A 203 3.26 -17.29 5.01
N MET A 204 3.86 -16.70 6.03
CA MET A 204 3.54 -15.34 6.48
C MET A 204 4.68 -14.44 6.04
N TRP A 205 4.39 -13.48 5.16
CA TRP A 205 5.40 -12.55 4.68
C TRP A 205 5.44 -11.32 5.57
N GLY A 206 6.65 -10.81 5.80
CA GLY A 206 6.87 -9.52 6.44
C GLY A 206 7.74 -8.65 5.53
N ILE A 207 7.54 -7.34 5.59
CA ILE A 207 8.43 -6.37 4.95
C ILE A 207 8.77 -5.27 5.95
N GLU A 208 10.02 -4.81 5.95
CA GLU A 208 10.44 -3.71 6.83
C GLU A 208 9.63 -2.46 6.55
N ASN A 209 9.27 -1.72 7.59
CA ASN A 209 8.59 -0.43 7.47
C ASN A 209 9.28 0.50 6.46
N PRO A 210 8.56 1.22 5.58
CA PRO A 210 9.17 2.17 4.66
C PRO A 210 10.06 3.20 5.37
N ALA A 211 9.66 3.69 6.55
CA ALA A 211 10.48 4.63 7.32
C ALA A 211 11.83 4.02 7.76
N LYS A 212 11.88 2.72 8.01
CA LYS A 212 13.11 1.99 8.33
C LYS A 212 13.90 1.68 7.05
N ALA A 213 13.23 1.13 6.05
CA ALA A 213 13.81 0.74 4.77
C ALA A 213 14.49 1.92 4.06
N PHE A 214 13.95 3.13 4.20
CA PHE A 214 14.49 4.36 3.60
C PHE A 214 15.17 5.31 4.59
N SER A 215 15.53 4.84 5.79
CA SER A 215 16.22 5.65 6.82
C SER A 215 17.56 6.26 6.37
N TYR A 216 18.16 5.75 5.29
CA TYR A 216 19.38 6.28 4.69
C TYR A 216 19.18 7.53 3.80
N VAL A 217 17.94 7.85 3.42
CA VAL A 217 17.58 9.08 2.68
C VAL A 217 16.57 9.95 3.40
N TYR A 218 15.91 9.41 4.42
CA TYR A 218 14.82 10.06 5.14
C TYR A 218 15.09 10.01 6.65
N THR A 219 14.87 11.15 7.30
CA THR A 219 14.98 11.30 8.75
C THR A 219 13.64 11.77 9.30
N PRO A 220 13.06 11.05 10.28
CA PRO A 220 11.84 11.46 10.96
C PRO A 220 11.87 12.87 11.55
N ALA A 221 10.81 13.63 11.32
CA ALA A 221 10.56 14.87 12.05
C ALA A 221 9.92 14.58 13.42
N ASN A 222 10.27 15.38 14.45
CA ASN A 222 9.63 15.32 15.77
C ASN A 222 8.37 16.20 15.78
N THR A 223 7.34 15.79 15.02
CA THR A 223 6.08 16.54 14.87
C THR A 223 4.86 15.68 15.22
N LYS A 224 3.68 16.29 15.34
CA LYS A 224 2.45 15.57 15.72
C LYS A 224 1.98 14.65 14.60
N PHE A 225 2.14 15.12 13.38
CA PHE A 225 1.85 14.42 12.14
C PHE A 225 2.98 14.62 11.14
N GLU A 226 3.25 13.56 10.37
CA GLU A 226 4.24 13.57 9.32
C GLU A 226 3.72 12.80 8.10
N PHE A 227 3.80 13.42 6.93
CA PHE A 227 3.60 12.72 5.66
C PHE A 227 4.93 12.60 4.93
N VAL A 228 5.17 11.44 4.34
CA VAL A 228 6.37 11.14 3.56
C VAL A 228 5.95 10.41 2.29
N ALA A 229 6.50 10.80 1.15
CA ALA A 229 6.42 10.01 -0.07
C ALA A 229 7.78 9.86 -0.73
N ILE A 230 8.05 8.67 -1.26
CA ILE A 230 9.19 8.40 -2.13
C ILE A 230 8.65 7.98 -3.49
N ILE A 231 8.96 8.78 -4.51
CA ILE A 231 8.50 8.57 -5.88
C ILE A 231 9.72 8.61 -6.79
N ASN A 232 10.07 7.50 -7.46
CA ASN A 232 11.18 7.52 -8.41
C ASN A 232 10.95 8.55 -9.52
N THR A 233 12.03 9.11 -10.07
CA THR A 233 11.96 10.21 -11.05
C THR A 233 11.20 9.82 -12.31
N LYS A 234 11.29 8.56 -12.78
CA LYS A 234 10.53 8.09 -13.94
C LYS A 234 9.03 8.17 -13.69
N LYS A 235 8.57 7.67 -12.53
CA LYS A 235 7.16 7.75 -12.13
C LYS A 235 6.73 9.19 -11.92
N TYR A 236 7.50 9.98 -11.19
CA TYR A 236 7.21 11.40 -10.97
C TYR A 236 7.01 12.16 -12.29
N ASN A 237 7.91 11.94 -13.27
CA ASN A 237 7.84 12.61 -14.56
C ASN A 237 6.69 12.15 -15.45
N SER A 238 6.12 10.97 -15.20
CA SER A 238 4.95 10.45 -15.93
C SER A 238 3.64 11.17 -15.60
N PHE A 239 3.59 11.93 -14.50
CA PHE A 239 2.40 12.71 -14.14
C PHE A 239 2.30 14.02 -14.94
N PRO A 240 1.07 14.57 -15.10
CA PRO A 240 0.85 15.84 -15.80
C PRO A 240 1.71 16.99 -15.26
N ASP A 241 2.19 17.84 -16.17
CA ASP A 241 2.98 19.01 -15.80
C ASP A 241 2.22 20.00 -14.91
N THR A 242 0.90 20.09 -15.08
CA THR A 242 0.02 20.89 -14.22
C THR A 242 0.10 20.45 -12.77
N ASP A 243 0.01 19.15 -12.52
CA ASP A 243 -0.06 18.59 -11.17
C ASP A 243 1.30 18.71 -10.47
N LYS A 244 2.40 18.49 -11.22
CA LYS A 244 3.76 18.74 -10.74
C LYS A 244 3.94 20.21 -10.33
N LYS A 245 3.56 21.15 -11.19
CA LYS A 245 3.66 22.59 -10.93
C LYS A 245 2.80 23.02 -9.75
N ASN A 246 1.57 22.53 -9.63
CA ASN A 246 0.69 22.84 -8.51
C ASN A 246 1.31 22.39 -7.18
N LEU A 247 1.81 21.16 -7.13
CA LEU A 247 2.46 20.63 -5.94
C LEU A 247 3.74 21.40 -5.58
N GLU A 248 4.59 21.71 -6.56
CA GLU A 248 5.84 22.44 -6.33
C GLU A 248 5.61 23.88 -5.81
N ARG A 249 4.49 24.53 -6.17
CA ARG A 249 4.14 25.85 -5.62
C ARG A 249 3.80 25.83 -4.13
N LEU A 250 3.48 24.67 -3.56
CA LEU A 250 3.16 24.53 -2.14
C LEU A 250 4.40 24.41 -1.24
N ILE A 251 5.61 24.37 -1.84
CA ILE A 251 6.87 24.26 -1.09
C ILE A 251 6.96 25.39 -0.05
N SER A 252 7.22 24.99 1.18
CA SER A 252 7.22 25.85 2.36
C SER A 252 8.17 25.27 3.42
N PRO A 253 8.39 25.96 4.55
CA PRO A 253 9.23 25.40 5.62
C PRO A 253 8.75 24.05 6.15
N THR A 254 7.43 23.77 6.09
CA THR A 254 6.79 22.54 6.55
C THR A 254 6.56 21.51 5.44
N PHE A 255 6.53 21.91 4.16
CA PHE A 255 6.38 21.03 3.00
C PHE A 255 7.58 21.12 2.05
N LYS A 256 8.31 20.02 1.87
CA LYS A 256 9.57 19.99 1.09
C LYS A 256 9.55 18.88 0.06
N ILE A 257 10.15 19.16 -1.09
CA ILE A 257 10.44 18.20 -2.15
C ILE A 257 11.95 18.20 -2.38
N LYS A 258 12.61 17.05 -2.23
CA LYS A 258 14.05 16.90 -2.42
C LYS A 258 14.36 15.82 -3.44
N ASN A 259 15.41 16.01 -4.23
CA ASN A 259 15.98 14.94 -5.04
C ASN A 259 16.84 14.04 -4.16
N VAL A 260 16.64 12.73 -4.24
CA VAL A 260 17.40 11.72 -3.48
C VAL A 260 17.75 10.53 -4.39
N LYS A 261 18.69 9.70 -3.94
CA LYS A 261 19.04 8.44 -4.60
C LYS A 261 18.65 7.27 -3.70
N ILE A 262 17.82 6.37 -4.21
CA ILE A 262 17.34 5.19 -3.47
C ILE A 262 17.91 3.90 -4.06
N LYS A 263 18.10 2.89 -3.21
CA LYS A 263 18.48 1.53 -3.63
C LYS A 263 17.36 0.89 -4.46
N THR A 264 17.70 0.03 -5.42
CA THR A 264 16.70 -0.79 -6.12
C THR A 264 16.47 -2.12 -5.38
N PRO A 265 15.22 -2.58 -5.23
CA PRO A 265 14.94 -3.83 -4.52
C PRO A 265 15.61 -5.08 -5.13
N ASP A 266 15.70 -5.16 -6.45
CA ASP A 266 16.32 -6.30 -7.16
C ASP A 266 17.84 -6.28 -7.12
N ASN A 267 18.45 -5.09 -7.03
CA ASN A 267 19.89 -4.93 -6.92
C ASN A 267 20.26 -3.72 -6.03
N PRO A 268 20.52 -3.94 -4.74
CA PRO A 268 20.80 -2.85 -3.79
C PRO A 268 22.06 -2.02 -4.09
N SER A 269 22.98 -2.52 -4.93
CA SER A 269 24.17 -1.79 -5.36
C SER A 269 23.88 -0.73 -6.43
N ILE A 270 22.71 -0.81 -7.08
CA ILE A 270 22.26 0.18 -8.06
C ILE A 270 21.37 1.21 -7.36
N LEU A 271 21.69 2.48 -7.56
CA LEU A 271 20.89 3.60 -7.08
C LEU A 271 20.04 4.18 -8.21
N LYS A 272 18.82 4.59 -7.85
CA LYS A 272 17.84 5.23 -8.73
C LYS A 272 17.49 6.62 -8.21
N GLN A 273 17.29 7.56 -9.11
CA GLN A 273 16.85 8.92 -8.74
C GLN A 273 15.37 8.90 -8.31
N ALA A 274 15.07 9.65 -7.25
CA ALA A 274 13.73 9.78 -6.71
C ALA A 274 13.48 11.16 -6.11
N LYS A 275 12.20 11.47 -5.91
CA LYS A 275 11.71 12.61 -5.13
C LYS A 275 11.34 12.11 -3.74
N LEU A 276 11.94 12.70 -2.72
CA LEU A 276 11.50 12.61 -1.34
C LEU A 276 10.61 13.83 -1.05
N ILE A 277 9.34 13.57 -0.78
CA ILE A 277 8.33 14.57 -0.47
C ILE A 277 7.97 14.44 1.00
N THR A 278 8.07 15.51 1.77
CA THR A 278 7.82 15.49 3.22
C THR A 278 6.93 16.65 3.64
N LEU A 279 5.95 16.38 4.49
CA LEU A 279 5.15 17.37 5.22
C LEU A 279 5.29 17.09 6.72
N SER A 280 5.57 18.11 7.53
CA SER A 280 5.68 17.98 8.99
C SER A 280 4.81 19.02 9.68
N ARG A 281 3.88 18.60 10.55
CA ARG A 281 2.94 19.46 11.29
C ARG A 281 2.75 19.04 12.75
#